data_AF-A0A7J3DB88-F1
#
_entry.id   AF-A0A7J3DB88-F1
#
_cell.length_a   1.000
_cell.length_b   1.000
_cell.length_c   1.000
_cell.angle_alpha   90.00
_cell.angle_beta   90.00
_cell.angle_gamma   90.00
#
_symmetry.space_group_name_H-M   'P 1'
#
loop_
_entity.id
_entity.type
_entity.pdbx_description
1 polymer ?
#
loop_
_entity_poly.entity_id
_entity_poly.type
_entity_poly.pdbx_seq_one_letter_code
_entity_poly.pdbx_strand_id
1 'polypeptide(L)'
;MAPKDAAKEEDWFAQLDAELEQKTEAITKDLMELNNQKRMINRTLIEDFWKIWMRFGKINVHFTMEPSYSAFAQFDEFPDQWRFREDFNFAGVNTIQLVDRTQEQGRMGDSLKIWYYNEDSTPHIRMVFEYCEGEHYYKYSGWKRIFGQFVIYDAPLAKFDMDKFHEKLADVVKAWYESHLRRNRDILIKHLKDNYERGETFTE
;
A
#
# COMPACT_ATOMS: atom_id res chain seq x y z
N MET A 1 32.94 -50.11 -31.89
CA MET A 1 31.64 -50.08 -31.19
C MET A 1 31.76 -49.09 -30.04
N ALA A 2 31.14 -47.91 -30.21
CA ALA A 2 30.81 -46.83 -29.25
C ALA A 2 30.84 -45.50 -30.04
N PRO A 3 29.99 -44.49 -29.75
CA PRO A 3 29.14 -44.33 -28.57
C PRO A 3 27.65 -44.17 -28.93
N LYS A 4 26.77 -44.96 -28.31
CA LYS A 4 25.31 -44.72 -28.32
C LYS A 4 24.82 -43.94 -27.09
N ASP A 5 25.72 -43.71 -26.13
CA ASP A 5 25.36 -43.11 -24.83
C ASP A 5 25.51 -41.58 -24.81
N ALA A 6 26.39 -40.99 -25.64
CA ALA A 6 26.55 -39.53 -25.73
C ALA A 6 25.31 -38.83 -26.35
N ALA A 7 24.60 -39.49 -27.26
CA ALA A 7 23.42 -38.94 -27.92
C ALA A 7 22.17 -38.88 -27.00
N LYS A 8 22.15 -39.62 -25.88
CA LYS A 8 21.06 -39.54 -24.89
C LYS A 8 21.28 -38.44 -23.85
N GLU A 9 22.54 -38.09 -23.59
CA GLU A 9 22.89 -37.02 -22.65
C GLU A 9 22.70 -35.61 -23.25
N GLU A 10 22.82 -35.45 -24.57
CA GLU A 10 22.48 -34.19 -25.26
C GLU A 10 20.96 -33.95 -25.36
N ASP A 11 20.17 -35.02 -25.44
CA ASP A 11 18.71 -34.93 -25.66
C ASP A 11 17.95 -34.52 -24.38
N TRP A 12 18.35 -35.02 -23.19
CA TRP A 12 17.67 -34.64 -21.94
C TRP A 12 17.91 -33.18 -21.54
N PHE A 13 19.12 -32.64 -21.78
CA PHE A 13 19.43 -31.26 -21.43
C PHE A 13 18.75 -30.29 -22.40
N ALA A 14 18.71 -30.60 -23.70
CA ALA A 14 17.95 -29.80 -24.66
C ALA A 14 16.44 -29.77 -24.34
N GLN A 15 15.88 -30.89 -23.87
CA GLN A 15 14.49 -30.94 -23.38
C GLN A 15 14.30 -30.11 -22.11
N LEU A 16 15.21 -30.21 -21.15
CA LEU A 16 15.19 -29.39 -19.94
C LEU A 16 15.28 -27.90 -20.28
N ASP A 17 16.20 -27.51 -21.16
CA ASP A 17 16.41 -26.12 -21.57
C ASP A 17 15.15 -25.56 -22.24
N ALA A 18 14.52 -26.32 -23.14
CA ALA A 18 13.24 -25.94 -23.74
C ALA A 18 12.11 -25.80 -22.71
N GLU A 19 12.03 -26.68 -21.70
CA GLU A 19 11.06 -26.56 -20.61
C GLU A 19 11.34 -25.34 -19.72
N LEU A 20 12.61 -25.03 -19.45
CA LEU A 20 13.03 -23.86 -18.68
C LEU A 20 12.75 -22.56 -19.44
N GLU A 21 12.98 -22.52 -20.75
CA GLU A 21 12.63 -21.39 -21.61
C GLU A 21 11.13 -21.14 -21.62
N GLN A 22 10.31 -22.18 -21.83
CA GLN A 22 8.85 -22.07 -21.78
C GLN A 22 8.34 -21.55 -20.43
N LYS A 23 8.90 -22.05 -19.32
CA LYS A 23 8.58 -21.54 -17.98
C LYS A 23 9.01 -20.10 -17.81
N THR A 24 10.19 -19.73 -18.31
CA THR A 24 10.71 -18.36 -18.24
C THR A 24 9.81 -17.39 -19.00
N GLU A 25 9.38 -17.74 -20.21
CA GLU A 25 8.49 -16.92 -21.02
C GLU A 25 7.11 -16.73 -20.36
N ALA A 26 6.53 -17.81 -19.83
CA ALA A 26 5.25 -17.76 -19.13
C ALA A 26 5.33 -16.83 -17.90
N ILE A 27 6.32 -17.05 -17.03
CA ILE A 27 6.54 -16.24 -15.84
C ILE A 27 6.82 -14.77 -16.22
N THR A 28 7.60 -14.52 -17.27
CA THR A 28 7.91 -13.16 -17.72
C THR A 28 6.65 -12.41 -18.17
N LYS A 29 5.75 -13.07 -18.91
CA LYS A 29 4.47 -12.48 -19.34
C LYS A 29 3.58 -12.15 -18.15
N ASP A 30 3.44 -13.09 -17.21
CA ASP A 30 2.62 -12.90 -16.01
C ASP A 30 3.15 -11.73 -15.16
N LEU A 31 4.49 -11.65 -14.98
CA LEU A 31 5.12 -10.54 -14.26
C LEU A 31 4.93 -9.20 -14.98
N MET A 32 4.96 -9.18 -16.32
CA MET A 32 4.70 -7.95 -17.08
C MET A 32 3.24 -7.47 -16.89
N GLU A 33 2.28 -8.39 -16.90
CA GLU A 33 0.87 -8.07 -16.69
C GLU A 33 0.62 -7.52 -15.28
N LEU A 34 1.13 -8.21 -14.25
CA LEU A 34 1.05 -7.78 -12.85
C LEU A 34 1.70 -6.40 -12.65
N ASN A 35 2.89 -6.18 -13.22
CA ASN A 35 3.56 -4.89 -13.13
C ASN A 35 2.77 -3.78 -13.81
N ASN A 36 2.16 -4.04 -14.96
CA ASN A 36 1.31 -3.06 -15.64
C ASN A 36 0.05 -2.74 -14.82
N GLN A 37 -0.60 -3.75 -14.25
CA GLN A 37 -1.76 -3.55 -13.39
C GLN A 37 -1.41 -2.70 -12.17
N LYS A 38 -0.33 -3.08 -11.46
CA LYS A 38 0.18 -2.35 -10.30
C LYS A 38 0.59 -0.91 -10.65
N ARG A 39 1.19 -0.69 -11.82
CA ARG A 39 1.54 0.64 -12.33
C ARG A 39 0.30 1.55 -12.45
N MET A 40 -0.77 1.04 -13.06
CA MET A 40 -2.01 1.81 -13.26
C MET A 40 -2.69 2.11 -11.92
N ILE A 41 -2.77 1.11 -11.04
CA ILE A 41 -3.34 1.26 -9.70
C ILE A 41 -2.55 2.30 -8.91
N ASN A 42 -1.23 2.12 -8.76
CA ASN A 42 -0.39 3.02 -7.97
C ASN A 42 -0.40 4.46 -8.49
N ARG A 43 -0.44 4.67 -9.80
CA ARG A 43 -0.56 6.01 -10.37
C ARG A 43 -1.81 6.72 -9.86
N THR A 44 -2.95 6.03 -9.91
CA THR A 44 -4.24 6.58 -9.46
C THR A 44 -4.22 6.82 -7.94
N LEU A 45 -3.81 5.83 -7.17
CA LEU A 45 -3.84 5.90 -5.71
C LEU A 45 -2.89 6.97 -5.14
N ILE A 46 -1.71 7.17 -5.74
CA ILE A 46 -0.81 8.26 -5.34
C ILE A 46 -1.45 9.62 -5.61
N GLU A 47 -2.11 9.79 -6.76
CA GLU A 47 -2.83 11.02 -7.07
C GLU A 47 -3.96 11.29 -6.07
N ASP A 48 -4.72 10.27 -5.70
CA ASP A 48 -5.81 10.39 -4.73
C ASP A 48 -5.29 10.70 -3.33
N PHE A 49 -4.22 10.04 -2.88
CA PHE A 49 -3.59 10.33 -1.60
C PHE A 49 -3.04 11.76 -1.55
N TRP A 50 -2.49 12.27 -2.66
CA TRP A 50 -2.08 13.65 -2.76
C TRP A 50 -3.27 14.63 -2.65
N LYS A 51 -4.38 14.34 -3.32
CA LYS A 51 -5.62 15.15 -3.20
C LYS A 51 -6.16 15.15 -1.77
N ILE A 52 -6.15 14.00 -1.10
CA ILE A 52 -6.54 13.87 0.31
C ILE A 52 -5.60 14.71 1.18
N TRP A 53 -4.28 14.59 0.99
CA TRP A 53 -3.26 15.34 1.70
C TRP A 53 -3.52 16.86 1.61
N MET A 54 -3.73 17.37 0.39
CA MET A 54 -4.05 18.80 0.17
C MET A 54 -5.36 19.21 0.84
N ARG A 55 -6.40 18.36 0.78
CA ARG A 55 -7.71 18.67 1.38
C ARG A 55 -7.61 18.78 2.90
N PHE A 56 -6.88 17.89 3.55
CA PHE A 56 -6.67 17.91 5.00
C PHE A 56 -5.76 19.07 5.43
N GLY A 57 -4.77 19.44 4.60
CA GLY A 57 -3.96 20.63 4.82
C GLY A 57 -4.78 21.92 4.97
N LYS A 58 -5.92 22.04 4.27
CA LYS A 58 -6.84 23.20 4.37
C LYS A 58 -7.49 23.36 5.76
N ILE A 59 -7.49 22.32 6.59
CA ILE A 59 -7.99 22.36 7.98
C ILE A 59 -6.86 22.23 9.00
N ASN A 60 -5.63 22.56 8.61
CA ASN A 60 -4.42 22.51 9.44
C ASN A 60 -4.11 21.11 10.00
N VAL A 61 -4.40 20.07 9.22
CA VAL A 61 -3.93 18.71 9.50
C VAL A 61 -2.62 18.48 8.77
N HIS A 62 -1.66 17.87 9.46
CA HIS A 62 -0.31 17.67 8.95
C HIS A 62 -0.04 16.18 8.73
N PHE A 63 0.09 15.80 7.46
CA PHE A 63 0.42 14.43 7.08
C PHE A 63 1.84 14.30 6.55
N THR A 64 2.48 13.18 6.88
CA THR A 64 3.60 12.64 6.10
C THR A 64 3.04 11.66 5.07
N MET A 65 3.52 11.72 3.83
CA MET A 65 3.11 10.81 2.76
C MET A 65 4.29 9.93 2.32
N GLU A 66 4.01 8.67 2.05
CA GLU A 66 4.91 7.74 1.35
C GLU A 66 4.18 7.19 0.11
N PRO A 67 4.81 7.14 -1.07
CA PRO A 67 6.07 7.81 -1.41
C PRO A 67 5.99 9.33 -1.20
N SER A 68 7.11 9.98 -0.89
CA SER A 68 7.12 11.42 -0.66
C SER A 68 6.75 12.18 -1.94
N TYR A 69 6.08 13.33 -1.82
CA TYR A 69 5.73 14.17 -2.98
C TYR A 69 6.95 14.62 -3.79
N SER A 70 8.11 14.77 -3.14
CA SER A 70 9.38 15.05 -3.82
C SER A 70 9.86 13.90 -4.72
N ALA A 71 9.43 12.67 -4.45
CA ALA A 71 9.81 11.48 -5.21
C ALA A 71 8.94 11.30 -6.46
N PHE A 72 7.63 11.57 -6.38
CA PHE A 72 6.70 11.31 -7.49
C PHE A 72 6.29 12.53 -8.30
N ALA A 73 6.35 13.74 -7.73
CA ALA A 73 5.83 14.95 -8.36
C ALA A 73 6.92 15.93 -8.78
N GLN A 74 6.67 16.61 -9.90
CA GLN A 74 7.31 17.84 -10.31
C GLN A 74 6.28 18.97 -10.16
N PHE A 75 6.64 20.02 -9.44
CA PHE A 75 5.75 21.15 -9.15
C PHE A 75 6.09 22.34 -10.04
N ASP A 76 5.07 22.91 -10.66
CA ASP A 76 5.12 24.24 -11.27
C ASP A 76 4.71 25.30 -10.22
N GLU A 77 3.71 24.98 -9.40
CA GLU A 77 3.26 25.78 -8.26
C GLU A 77 2.81 24.84 -7.11
N PHE A 78 3.53 24.85 -6.00
CA PHE A 78 3.21 23.95 -4.88
C PHE A 78 2.03 24.49 -4.05
N PRO A 79 1.05 23.66 -3.63
CA PRO A 79 0.88 22.23 -3.94
C PRO A 79 -0.03 21.95 -5.17
N ASP A 80 -0.66 22.98 -5.73
CA ASP A 80 -1.82 22.83 -6.62
C ASP A 80 -1.47 22.51 -8.09
N GLN A 81 -0.37 23.03 -8.64
CA GLN A 81 0.06 22.76 -10.02
C GLN A 81 1.27 21.84 -10.05
N TRP A 82 1.03 20.60 -10.47
CA TRP A 82 2.05 19.56 -10.49
C TRP A 82 1.74 18.52 -11.55
N ARG A 83 2.78 17.74 -11.87
CA ARG A 83 2.69 16.55 -12.73
C ARG A 83 3.54 15.44 -12.16
N PHE A 84 3.23 14.21 -12.52
CA PHE A 84 4.12 13.10 -12.23
C PHE A 84 5.47 13.29 -12.95
N ARG A 85 6.55 12.95 -12.26
CA ARG A 85 7.86 12.88 -12.89
C ARG A 85 7.89 11.75 -13.91
N GLU A 86 8.54 11.98 -15.04
CA GLU A 86 8.63 11.00 -16.13
C GLU A 86 9.41 9.74 -15.74
N ASP A 87 10.36 9.88 -14.81
CA ASP A 87 11.24 8.83 -14.30
C ASP A 87 10.64 8.03 -13.12
N PHE A 88 9.43 8.36 -12.67
CA PHE A 88 8.86 7.73 -11.49
C PHE A 88 8.38 6.28 -11.76
N ASN A 89 8.93 5.33 -11.02
CA ASN A 89 8.58 3.91 -11.14
C ASN A 89 7.37 3.53 -10.28
N PHE A 90 6.16 3.72 -10.82
CA PHE A 90 4.92 3.33 -10.14
C PHE A 90 4.82 1.82 -9.84
N ALA A 91 5.33 0.94 -10.71
CA ALA A 91 5.25 -0.51 -10.49
C ALA A 91 6.10 -0.97 -9.29
N GLY A 92 7.19 -0.25 -9.02
CA GLY A 92 8.07 -0.49 -7.86
C GLY A 92 7.49 -0.06 -6.51
N VAL A 93 6.39 0.71 -6.49
CA VAL A 93 5.79 1.19 -5.24
C VAL A 93 5.04 0.04 -4.56
N ASN A 94 5.53 -0.40 -3.40
CA ASN A 94 4.92 -1.46 -2.60
C ASN A 94 4.03 -0.94 -1.47
N THR A 95 4.20 0.32 -1.09
CA THR A 95 3.48 0.94 0.02
C THR A 95 3.09 2.36 -0.37
N ILE A 96 1.85 2.74 -0.09
CA ILE A 96 1.36 4.11 -0.16
C ILE A 96 0.71 4.41 1.20
N GLN A 97 1.12 5.47 1.88
CA GLN A 97 0.55 5.81 3.20
C GLN A 97 0.45 7.32 3.45
N LEU A 98 -0.53 7.69 4.26
CA LEU A 98 -0.66 8.99 4.92
C LEU A 98 -0.58 8.78 6.43
N VAL A 99 0.38 9.43 7.09
CA VAL A 99 0.59 9.34 8.54
C VAL A 99 0.33 10.69 9.18
N ASP A 100 -0.59 10.74 10.14
CA ASP A 100 -0.95 11.90 10.93
C ASP A 100 0.16 12.31 11.90
N ARG A 101 0.55 13.58 11.80
CA ARG A 101 1.55 14.24 12.64
C ARG A 101 0.95 15.38 13.46
N THR A 102 -0.37 15.56 13.46
CA THR A 102 -1.05 16.60 14.24
C THR A 102 -1.03 16.24 15.75
N GLN A 103 0.01 16.73 16.43
CA GLN A 103 0.24 16.48 17.86
C GLN A 103 -0.84 17.07 18.76
N GLU A 104 -1.36 18.26 18.41
CA GLU A 104 -2.34 18.98 19.23
C GLU A 104 -3.64 18.20 19.48
N GLN A 105 -3.92 17.19 18.65
CA GLN A 105 -5.14 16.37 18.74
C GLN A 105 -4.86 14.93 19.22
N GLY A 106 -3.61 14.61 19.61
CA GLY A 106 -3.24 13.27 20.10
C GLY A 106 -3.33 12.18 19.03
N ARG A 107 -3.19 12.54 17.75
CA ARG A 107 -3.35 11.63 16.59
C ARG A 107 -2.04 11.16 16.00
N MET A 108 -0.93 11.43 16.69
CA MET A 108 0.40 11.12 16.19
C MET A 108 0.52 9.61 15.91
N GLY A 109 0.66 9.26 14.63
CA GLY A 109 0.79 7.88 14.16
C GLY A 109 -0.51 7.25 13.65
N ASP A 110 -1.65 7.93 13.69
CA ASP A 110 -2.83 7.45 12.95
C ASP A 110 -2.50 7.47 11.46
N SER A 111 -2.69 6.34 10.78
CA SER A 111 -2.24 6.16 9.40
C SER A 111 -3.29 5.47 8.54
N LEU A 112 -3.38 5.91 7.29
CA LEU A 112 -4.06 5.18 6.24
C LEU A 112 -3.00 4.62 5.30
N LYS A 113 -2.95 3.30 5.16
CA LYS A 113 -1.86 2.60 4.48
C LYS A 113 -2.39 1.57 3.51
N ILE A 114 -1.77 1.54 2.34
CA ILE A 114 -2.02 0.58 1.27
C ILE A 114 -0.71 -0.13 1.01
N TRP A 115 -0.75 -1.45 0.94
CA TRP A 115 0.44 -2.23 0.65
C TRP A 115 0.10 -3.50 -0.14
N TYR A 116 1.11 -4.00 -0.83
CA TYR A 116 1.03 -5.25 -1.59
C TYR A 116 1.72 -6.36 -0.81
N TYR A 117 1.10 -7.54 -0.79
CA TYR A 117 1.64 -8.72 -0.14
C TYR A 117 1.33 -9.96 -0.95
N ASN A 118 2.01 -11.07 -0.69
CA ASN A 118 1.74 -12.34 -1.35
C ASN A 118 1.12 -13.31 -0.34
N GLU A 119 0.00 -13.91 -0.70
CA GLU A 119 -0.66 -15.00 0.01
C GLU A 119 -0.62 -16.24 -0.88
N ASP A 120 0.08 -17.29 -0.46
CA ASP A 120 0.30 -18.51 -1.27
C ASP A 120 0.76 -18.21 -2.72
N SER A 121 1.69 -17.26 -2.87
CA SER A 121 2.21 -16.76 -4.16
C SER A 121 1.20 -15.97 -5.00
N THR A 122 0.00 -15.70 -4.49
CA THR A 122 -0.97 -14.81 -5.12
C THR A 122 -0.73 -13.38 -4.62
N PRO A 123 -0.47 -12.40 -5.51
CA PRO A 123 -0.32 -11.02 -5.11
C PRO A 123 -1.68 -10.43 -4.69
N HIS A 124 -1.70 -9.77 -3.54
CA HIS A 124 -2.84 -9.11 -2.94
C HIS A 124 -2.53 -7.63 -2.72
N ILE A 125 -3.60 -6.84 -2.61
CA ILE A 125 -3.54 -5.44 -2.20
C ILE A 125 -4.45 -5.25 -1.00
N ARG A 126 -3.90 -4.64 0.05
CA ARG A 126 -4.61 -4.40 1.31
C ARG A 126 -4.55 -2.92 1.66
N MET A 127 -5.68 -2.36 2.05
CA MET A 127 -5.80 -1.05 2.68
C MET A 127 -6.17 -1.24 4.15
N VAL A 128 -5.40 -0.61 5.03
CA VAL A 128 -5.60 -0.64 6.48
C VAL A 128 -5.61 0.76 7.06
N PHE A 129 -6.33 0.92 8.16
CA PHE A 129 -6.15 2.07 9.05
C PHE A 129 -5.40 1.62 10.29
N GLU A 130 -4.23 2.20 10.56
CA GLU A 130 -3.45 1.95 11.77
C GLU A 130 -3.71 3.10 12.75
N TYR A 131 -3.88 2.80 14.04
CA TYR A 131 -4.13 3.81 15.06
C TYR A 131 -3.38 3.47 16.35
N CYS A 132 -2.84 4.48 17.02
CA CYS A 132 -2.16 4.28 18.30
C CYS A 132 -3.18 3.96 19.41
N GLU A 133 -3.06 2.79 20.03
CA GLU A 133 -3.88 2.35 21.17
C GLU A 133 -3.34 2.90 22.50
N GLY A 134 -2.05 3.23 22.56
CA GLY A 134 -1.39 3.83 23.73
C GLY A 134 0.08 3.47 23.83
N GLU A 135 0.71 3.96 24.90
CA GLU A 135 2.11 3.67 25.21
C GLU A 135 2.19 2.65 26.37
N HIS A 136 3.00 1.61 26.19
CA HIS A 136 3.22 0.57 27.20
C HIS A 136 4.70 0.50 27.55
N TYR A 137 5.01 0.43 28.85
CA TYR A 137 6.39 0.34 29.32
C TYR A 137 6.84 -1.11 29.39
N TYR A 138 7.88 -1.45 28.62
CA TYR A 138 8.54 -2.74 28.66
C TYR A 138 9.88 -2.60 29.38
N LYS A 139 10.08 -3.39 30.45
CA LYS A 139 11.24 -3.33 31.36
C LYS A 139 12.61 -3.30 30.66
N TYR A 140 12.73 -3.92 29.48
CA TYR A 140 13.99 -4.03 28.73
C TYR A 140 13.99 -3.27 27.40
N SER A 141 12.88 -2.64 27.02
CA SER A 141 12.73 -1.96 25.72
C SER A 141 12.18 -0.53 25.83
N GLY A 142 11.95 -0.05 27.05
CA GLY A 142 11.42 1.28 27.31
C GLY A 142 9.94 1.42 26.98
N TRP A 143 9.51 2.67 26.81
CA TRP A 143 8.16 2.97 26.33
C TRP A 143 8.03 2.58 24.87
N LYS A 144 7.00 1.81 24.55
CA LYS A 144 6.65 1.41 23.20
C LYS A 144 5.23 1.80 22.88
N ARG A 145 4.96 2.11 21.61
CA ARG A 145 3.60 2.42 21.14
C ARG A 145 2.95 1.16 20.62
N ILE A 146 1.73 0.89 21.09
CA ILE A 146 0.90 -0.19 20.60
C ILE A 146 0.00 0.38 19.52
N PHE A 147 0.04 -0.21 18.34
CA PHE A 147 -0.82 0.15 17.22
C PHE A 147 -1.81 -0.98 16.96
N GLY A 148 -3.08 -0.63 16.80
CA GLY A 148 -4.10 -1.50 16.28
C GLY A 148 -4.36 -1.18 14.82
N GLN A 149 -4.78 -2.18 14.04
CA GLN A 149 -5.19 -1.97 12.66
C GLN A 149 -6.64 -2.39 12.40
N PHE A 150 -7.29 -1.72 11.47
CA PHE A 150 -8.55 -2.16 10.85
C PHE A 150 -8.31 -2.44 9.37
N VAL A 151 -8.79 -3.58 8.89
CA VAL A 151 -8.71 -3.97 7.48
C VAL A 151 -9.88 -3.32 6.75
N ILE A 152 -9.59 -2.33 5.92
CA ILE A 152 -10.59 -1.55 5.19
C ILE A 152 -10.97 -2.26 3.88
N TYR A 153 -9.96 -2.75 3.17
CA TYR A 153 -10.10 -3.45 1.90
C TYR A 153 -8.99 -4.49 1.76
N ASP A 154 -9.34 -5.66 1.24
CA ASP A 154 -8.40 -6.70 0.89
C ASP A 154 -8.92 -7.48 -0.31
N ALA A 155 -8.09 -7.65 -1.33
CA ALA A 155 -8.40 -8.50 -2.46
C ALA A 155 -7.12 -9.02 -3.15
N PRO A 156 -7.21 -10.20 -3.81
CA PRO A 156 -6.24 -10.57 -4.82
C PRO A 156 -6.12 -9.48 -5.87
N LEU A 157 -4.88 -9.16 -6.29
CA LEU A 157 -4.61 -8.11 -7.25
C LEU A 157 -5.37 -8.35 -8.57
N ALA A 158 -5.44 -9.59 -9.01
CA ALA A 158 -6.21 -10.00 -10.20
C ALA A 158 -7.72 -9.71 -10.10
N LYS A 159 -8.27 -9.55 -8.90
CA LYS A 159 -9.68 -9.23 -8.63
C LYS A 159 -9.87 -7.81 -8.09
N PHE A 160 -8.84 -6.98 -8.17
CA PHE A 160 -8.89 -5.61 -7.68
C PHE A 160 -9.96 -4.80 -8.43
N ASP A 161 -10.83 -4.15 -7.67
CA ASP A 161 -11.92 -3.32 -8.16
C ASP A 161 -11.72 -1.89 -7.65
N MET A 162 -11.37 -0.99 -8.56
CA MET A 162 -11.04 0.40 -8.22
C MET A 162 -12.24 1.15 -7.64
N ASP A 163 -13.46 0.85 -8.11
CA ASP A 163 -14.66 1.56 -7.65
C ASP A 163 -14.99 1.17 -6.21
N LYS A 164 -14.93 -0.13 -5.88
CA LYS A 164 -15.10 -0.60 -4.50
C LYS A 164 -13.99 -0.08 -3.59
N PHE A 165 -12.75 -0.04 -4.09
CA PHE A 165 -11.64 0.52 -3.35
C PHE A 165 -11.89 1.99 -3.00
N HIS A 166 -12.30 2.80 -3.98
CA HIS A 166 -12.62 4.22 -3.78
C HIS A 166 -13.83 4.43 -2.87
N GLU A 167 -14.85 3.57 -2.93
CA GLU A 167 -15.98 3.62 -2.02
C GLU A 167 -15.52 3.49 -0.56
N LYS A 168 -14.70 2.47 -0.26
CA LYS A 168 -14.16 2.23 1.07
C LYS A 168 -13.17 3.32 1.51
N LEU A 169 -12.31 3.77 0.60
CA LEU A 169 -11.40 4.89 0.85
C LEU A 169 -12.18 6.15 1.22
N ALA A 170 -13.20 6.50 0.44
CA ALA A 170 -14.01 7.69 0.67
C ALA A 170 -14.76 7.63 2.00
N ASP A 171 -15.28 6.46 2.39
CA ASP A 171 -15.93 6.24 3.68
C ASP A 171 -14.99 6.56 4.86
N VAL A 172 -13.80 5.96 4.88
CA VAL A 172 -12.80 6.19 5.94
C VAL A 172 -12.30 7.62 5.94
N VAL A 173 -12.00 8.19 4.76
CA VAL A 173 -11.50 9.57 4.63
C VAL A 173 -12.53 10.58 5.15
N LYS A 174 -13.83 10.38 4.89
CA LYS A 174 -14.89 11.25 5.41
C LYS A 174 -14.97 11.19 6.93
N ALA A 175 -14.97 9.98 7.51
CA ALA A 175 -14.97 9.81 8.97
C ALA A 175 -13.72 10.42 9.62
N TRP A 176 -12.56 10.25 9.00
CA TRP A 176 -11.31 10.84 9.48
C TRP A 176 -11.34 12.35 9.42
N TYR A 177 -11.81 12.93 8.31
CA TYR A 177 -11.95 14.37 8.14
C TYR A 177 -12.93 14.98 9.16
N GLU A 178 -14.11 14.36 9.34
CA GLU A 178 -15.10 14.79 10.33
C GLU A 178 -14.51 14.76 11.75
N SER A 179 -13.78 13.69 12.08
CA SER A 179 -13.18 13.55 13.40
C SER A 179 -12.20 14.70 13.71
N HIS A 180 -11.43 15.19 12.71
CA HIS A 180 -10.56 16.35 12.88
C HIS A 180 -11.32 17.64 13.09
N LEU A 181 -12.34 17.90 12.26
CA LEU A 181 -13.18 19.10 12.39
C LEU A 181 -13.83 19.20 13.77
N ARG A 182 -14.28 18.07 14.31
CA ARG A 182 -14.90 17.99 15.65
C ARG A 182 -13.89 17.86 16.78
N ARG A 183 -12.58 17.75 16.47
CA ARG A 183 -11.50 17.46 17.42
C ARG A 183 -11.80 16.26 18.32
N ASN A 184 -12.47 15.25 17.75
CA ASN A 184 -12.90 14.06 18.47
C ASN A 184 -12.48 12.83 17.69
N ARG A 185 -11.39 12.18 18.14
CA ARG A 185 -10.83 10.97 17.51
C ARG A 185 -11.77 9.77 17.63
N ASP A 186 -12.59 9.70 18.67
CA ASP A 186 -13.49 8.57 18.91
C ASP A 186 -14.52 8.37 17.79
N ILE A 187 -14.85 9.44 17.05
CA ILE A 187 -15.73 9.36 15.88
C ILE A 187 -15.16 8.42 14.84
N LEU A 188 -13.87 8.58 14.51
CA LEU A 188 -13.18 7.73 13.55
C LEU A 188 -13.03 6.32 14.11
N ILE A 189 -12.57 6.19 15.37
CA ILE A 189 -12.33 4.86 15.96
C ILE A 189 -13.63 4.05 16.07
N LYS A 190 -14.73 4.69 16.44
CA LYS A 190 -16.05 4.05 16.47
C LYS A 190 -16.50 3.66 15.06
N HIS A 191 -16.37 4.56 14.09
CA HIS A 191 -16.68 4.26 12.69
C HIS A 191 -15.91 3.05 12.19
N LEU A 192 -14.60 2.97 12.50
CA LEU A 192 -13.76 1.84 12.11
C LEU A 192 -14.21 0.53 12.77
N LYS A 193 -14.49 0.55 14.08
CA LYS A 193 -14.97 -0.62 14.84
C LYS A 193 -16.32 -1.15 14.36
N ASP A 194 -17.23 -0.25 13.99
CA ASP A 194 -18.60 -0.62 13.62
C ASP A 194 -18.68 -1.18 12.18
N ASN A 195 -17.73 -0.82 11.30
CA ASN A 195 -17.81 -1.11 9.86
C ASN A 195 -16.70 -2.03 9.31
N TYR A 196 -15.60 -2.22 10.04
CA TYR A 196 -14.40 -2.91 9.53
C TYR A 196 -13.87 -3.95 10.50
N GLU A 197 -13.23 -4.98 9.93
CA GLU A 197 -12.61 -6.05 10.70
C GLU A 197 -11.35 -5.54 11.39
N ARG A 198 -11.20 -5.89 12.68
CA ARG A 198 -9.98 -5.61 13.41
C ARG A 198 -8.89 -6.57 12.94
N GLY A 199 -7.79 -6.01 12.45
CA GLY A 199 -6.60 -6.78 12.10
C GLY A 199 -5.67 -6.96 13.30
N GLU A 200 -4.39 -7.11 12.99
CA GLU A 200 -3.32 -7.31 13.96
C GLU A 200 -3.09 -6.08 14.85
N THR A 201 -2.57 -6.37 16.04
CA THR A 201 -2.00 -5.37 16.95
C THR A 201 -0.49 -5.59 16.95
N PHE A 202 0.27 -4.52 16.74
CA PHE A 202 1.73 -4.55 16.73
C PHE A 202 2.33 -3.46 17.61
N THR A 203 3.64 -3.56 17.84
CA THR A 203 4.36 -2.66 18.74
C THR A 203 5.55 -2.03 18.03
N GLU A 204 5.64 -0.70 18.11
CA GLU A 204 6.79 0.10 17.65
C GLU A 204 7.67 0.50 18.84
#